data_AF-C4F7F4-F1
#
_entry.id   AF-C4F7F4-F1
#
_cell.length_a   1.000
_cell.length_b   1.000
_cell.length_c   1.000
_cell.angle_alpha   90.00
_cell.angle_beta   90.00
_cell.angle_gamma   90.00
#
_symmetry.space_group_name_H-M   'P 1'
#
loop_
_entity.id
_entity.type
_entity.pdbx_description
1 polymer ?
#
loop_
_entity_poly.entity_id
_entity_poly.type
_entity_poly.pdbx_seq_one_letter_code
_entity_poly.pdbx_strand_id
1 'polypeptide(L)' 'MGSANFDEMFNEAQKAIDQLEPRTVFEVKSLFKGTAWSNLERGEKISFGVFFSKKYQSGALPPIEKIERGKNNHTRYRRL' A
#
# COMPACT_ATOMS: atom_id res chain seq x y z
N MET A 1 4.96 -8.46 -21.98
CA MET A 1 4.15 -8.23 -20.76
C MET A 1 5.12 -8.02 -19.62
N GLY A 2 5.31 -6.78 -19.17
CA GLY A 2 6.13 -6.51 -18.00
C GLY A 2 5.27 -6.74 -16.77
N SER A 3 5.50 -7.84 -16.05
CA SER A 3 4.86 -8.08 -14.75
C SER A 3 5.31 -6.99 -13.78
N ALA A 4 4.37 -6.32 -13.10
CA ALA A 4 4.72 -5.41 -12.02
C ALA A 4 5.61 -6.10 -10.97
N ASN A 5 6.77 -5.52 -10.69
CA ASN A 5 7.69 -6.04 -9.69
C ASN A 5 7.20 -5.63 -8.29
N PHE A 6 6.49 -6.54 -7.61
CA PHE A 6 5.88 -6.25 -6.32
C PHE A 6 6.89 -5.96 -5.21
N ASP A 7 8.11 -6.50 -5.28
CA ASP A 7 9.14 -6.20 -4.29
C ASP A 7 9.65 -4.76 -4.43
N GLU A 8 9.82 -4.24 -5.64
CA GLU A 8 10.17 -2.84 -5.87
C GLU A 8 9.06 -1.90 -5.41
N MET A 9 7.81 -2.19 -5.80
CA MET A 9 6.65 -1.44 -5.36
C MET A 9 6.48 -1.46 -3.83
N PHE A 10 6.84 -2.57 -3.19
CA PHE A 10 6.80 -2.69 -1.73
C PHE A 10 7.85 -1.82 -1.06
N ASN A 11 9.08 -1.81 -1.57
CA ASN A 11 10.14 -0.93 -1.08
C ASN A 11 9.75 0.56 -1.22
N GLU A 12 9.10 0.93 -2.34
CA GLU A 12 8.55 2.28 -2.51
C GLU A 12 7.45 2.58 -1.51
N ALA A 13 6.52 1.64 -1.28
CA ALA A 13 5.46 1.79 -0.30
C ALA A 13 6.01 1.98 1.12
N GLN A 14 7.04 1.22 1.52
CA GLN A 14 7.70 1.37 2.81
C GLN A 14 8.30 2.78 2.96
N LYS A 15 9.07 3.25 1.97
CA LYS A 15 9.65 4.60 1.97
C LYS A 15 8.58 5.68 2.04
N ALA A 16 7.48 5.51 1.30
CA ALA A 16 6.36 6.45 1.33
C ALA A 16 5.71 6.49 2.72
N ILE A 17 5.52 5.34 3.37
CA ILE A 17 4.96 5.26 4.74
C ILE A 17 5.88 5.94 5.75
N ASP A 18 7.20 5.76 5.66
CA ASP A 18 8.17 6.41 6.55
C ASP A 18 8.19 7.93 6.42
N GLN A 19 7.81 8.45 5.25
CA GLN A 19 7.68 9.89 4.99
C GLN A 19 6.34 10.47 5.42
N LEU A 20 5.35 9.64 5.80
CA LEU A 20 4.07 10.13 6.28
C LEU A 20 4.22 10.68 7.71
N GLU A 21 3.52 11.78 7.98
CA GLU A 21 3.41 12.28 9.35
C GLU A 21 2.71 11.24 10.24
N PRO A 22 3.11 11.11 11.52
CA PRO A 22 2.42 10.26 12.47
C PRO A 22 0.92 10.54 12.49
N ARG A 23 0.12 9.49 12.64
CA ARG A 23 -1.36 9.49 12.63
C ARG A 23 -2.00 9.77 11.27
N THR A 24 -1.23 9.94 10.19
CA THR A 24 -1.77 10.07 8.83
C THR A 24 -2.50 8.80 8.42
N VAL A 25 -3.74 8.95 7.96
CA VAL A 25 -4.55 7.86 7.39
C VAL A 25 -4.36 7.80 5.88
N PHE A 26 -4.07 6.61 5.35
CA PHE A 26 -3.80 6.41 3.93
C PHE A 26 -4.41 5.11 3.40
N GLU A 27 -4.52 5.01 2.08
CA GLU A 27 -4.83 3.76 1.36
C GLU A 27 -3.57 3.32 0.61
N VAL A 28 -3.43 2.03 0.30
CA VAL A 28 -2.22 1.52 -0.40
C VAL A 28 -1.95 2.28 -1.70
N LYS A 29 -3.02 2.61 -2.44
CA LYS A 29 -2.92 3.38 -3.70
C LYS A 29 -2.32 4.78 -3.54
N SER A 30 -2.49 5.42 -2.38
CA SER A 30 -2.00 6.79 -2.15
C SER A 30 -0.50 6.84 -1.83
N LEU A 31 0.13 5.70 -1.57
CA LEU A 31 1.57 5.61 -1.38
C LEU A 31 2.35 5.79 -2.69
N PHE A 32 1.70 5.56 -3.83
CA PHE A 32 2.30 5.66 -5.14
C PHE A 32 1.93 6.99 -5.79
N LYS A 33 2.94 7.78 -6.16
CA LYS A 33 2.75 9.08 -6.82
C LYS A 33 2.57 8.90 -8.34
N GLY A 34 1.90 9.87 -8.96
CA GLY A 34 1.73 9.94 -10.42
C GLY A 34 0.89 8.78 -10.98
N THR A 35 1.34 8.21 -12.08
CA THR A 35 0.60 7.16 -12.81
C THR A 35 1.01 5.74 -12.42
N ALA A 36 1.96 5.56 -11.50
CA ALA A 36 2.49 4.23 -11.14
C ALA A 36 1.38 3.27 -10.70
N TRP A 37 0.51 3.71 -9.80
CA TRP A 37 -0.68 2.93 -9.43
C TRP A 37 -1.71 2.86 -10.56
N SER A 38 -1.93 3.96 -11.28
CA SER A 38 -2.97 4.04 -12.31
C SER A 38 -2.70 3.12 -13.50
N ASN A 39 -1.42 2.95 -13.87
CA ASN A 39 -0.95 2.13 -14.99
C ASN A 39 -1.06 0.62 -14.73
N LEU A 40 -1.20 0.20 -13.47
CA LEU A 40 -1.41 -1.21 -13.14
C LEU A 40 -2.78 -1.67 -13.64
N GLU A 41 -2.83 -2.88 -14.16
CA GLU A 41 -4.10 -3.51 -14.47
C GLU A 41 -4.90 -3.79 -13.18
N ARG A 42 -6.21 -3.99 -13.33
CA ARG A 42 -7.08 -4.29 -12.19
C ARG A 42 -6.59 -5.53 -11.42
N GLY A 43 -6.12 -6.56 -12.12
CA GLY A 43 -5.58 -7.78 -11.51
C GLY A 43 -4.31 -7.54 -10.70
N GLU A 44 -3.42 -6.68 -11.20
CA GLU A 44 -2.18 -6.30 -10.51
C GLU A 44 -2.45 -5.46 -9.27
N LYS A 45 -3.37 -4.49 -9.35
CA LYS A 45 -3.82 -3.68 -8.19
C LYS A 45 -4.34 -4.57 -7.06
N ILE A 46 -5.18 -5.55 -7.39
CA ILE A 46 -5.74 -6.50 -6.42
C ILE A 46 -4.63 -7.37 -5.83
N SER A 47 -3.78 -7.95 -6.69
CA SER A 47 -2.68 -8.83 -6.28
C SER A 47 -1.69 -8.10 -5.36
N PHE A 48 -1.34 -6.85 -5.68
CA PHE A 48 -0.49 -6.03 -4.83
C PHE A 48 -1.17 -5.70 -3.48
N GLY A 49 -2.46 -5.40 -3.47
CA GLY A 49 -3.20 -5.18 -2.21
C GLY A 49 -3.18 -6.41 -1.30
N VAL A 50 -3.33 -7.61 -1.86
CA VAL A 50 -3.21 -8.88 -1.13
C VAL A 50 -1.79 -9.08 -0.62
N PHE A 51 -0.79 -8.86 -1.48
CA PHE A 51 0.63 -8.95 -1.13
C PHE A 51 0.99 -8.01 0.03
N PHE A 52 0.59 -6.74 -0.07
CA PHE A 52 0.81 -5.73 0.97
C PHE A 52 0.14 -6.13 2.29
N SER A 53 -1.09 -6.64 2.25
CA SER A 53 -1.77 -7.11 3.46
C SER A 53 -1.06 -8.30 4.13
N LYS A 54 -0.43 -9.19 3.35
CA LYS A 54 0.39 -10.29 3.90
C LYS A 54 1.66 -9.75 4.56
N LYS A 55 2.35 -8.80 3.93
CA LYS A 55 3.54 -8.14 4.49
C LYS A 55 3.24 -7.34 5.76
N TYR A 56 2.07 -6.72 5.84
CA TYR A 56 1.56 -6.11 7.07
C TYR A 56 1.43 -7.15 8.19
N GLN A 57 0.77 -8.27 7.92
CA GLN A 57 0.57 -9.34 8.91
C GLN A 57 1.89 -9.99 9.35
N SER A 58 2.90 -10.03 8.49
CA SER A 58 4.23 -10.54 8.83
C SER A 58 5.12 -9.54 9.58
N GLY A 59 4.64 -8.31 9.81
CA GLY A 59 5.44 -7.26 10.46
C GLY A 59 6.56 -6.69 9.58
N ALA A 60 6.50 -6.85 8.26
CA ALA A 60 7.52 -6.37 7.33
C ALA A 60 7.33 -4.89 6.93
N LEU A 61 6.31 -4.21 7.45
CA LEU A 61 6.04 -2.80 7.19
C LEU A 61 6.48 -1.92 8.37
N PRO A 62 6.77 -0.64 8.13
CA PRO A 62 6.93 0.34 9.21
C PRO A 62 5.72 0.35 10.16
N PRO A 63 5.84 0.92 11.37
CA PRO A 63 4.77 0.96 12.35
C PRO A 63 3.52 1.65 11.78
N ILE A 64 2.54 0.83 11.41
CA ILE A 64 1.24 1.26 10.91
C ILE A 64 0.17 0.41 11.59
N GLU A 65 -1.02 0.96 11.68
CA GLU A 65 -2.20 0.28 12.21
C GLU A 65 -3.25 0.17 11.11
N LYS A 66 -3.81 -1.02 10.94
CA LYS A 66 -4.95 -1.23 10.05
C LYS A 66 -6.22 -0.67 10.69
N ILE A 67 -6.88 0.25 9.99
CA ILE A 67 -8.16 0.85 10.37
C ILE A 67 -9.30 0.17 9.61
N GLU A 68 -10.53 0.32 10.10
CA GLU A 68 -11.74 -0.08 9.38
C GLU A 68 -11.81 0.45 7.95
N ARG A 69 -12.53 -0.32 7.12
CA ARG A 69 -12.69 -0.06 5.68
C ARG A 69 -13.37 1.28 5.46
N GLY A 70 -12.86 2.06 4.51
CA GLY A 70 -13.53 3.27 4.06
C GLY A 70 -14.87 2.97 3.35
N LYS A 71 -15.64 4.02 3.00
CA LYS A 71 -16.93 3.95 2.30
C LYS A 71 -16.96 3.05 1.03
N ASN A 72 -15.80 2.72 0.45
CA ASN A 72 -15.68 1.91 -0.78
C ASN A 72 -15.00 0.53 -0.54
N ASN A 73 -15.08 -0.04 0.67
CA ASN A 73 -14.45 -1.33 1.03
C ASN A 73 -12.92 -1.39 0.95
N HIS A 74 -12.25 -0.27 0.68
CA HIS A 74 -10.80 -0.20 0.68
C HIS A 74 -10.27 -0.25 2.12
N THR A 75 -9.25 -1.08 2.33
CA THR A 75 -8.54 -1.11 3.60
C THR A 75 -7.77 0.20 3.78
N ARG A 76 -7.92 0.80 4.96
CA ARG A 76 -7.18 1.99 5.36
C ARG A 76 -6.14 1.62 6.41
N TYR A 77 -5.04 2.34 6.39
CA TYR A 77 -3.96 2.21 7.36
C TYR A 77 -3.66 3.57 7.95
N ARG A 78 -3.10 3.58 9.15
CA ARG A 78 -2.65 4.79 9.83
C ARG A 78 -1.20 4.64 10.22
N ARG A 79 -0.37 5.63 9.91
CA ARG A 79 1.00 5.70 10.41
C ARG A 79 0.97 5.88 11.94
N LEU A 80 1.74 5.06 12.67
CA LEU A 80 1.88 5.19 14.12
C LEU A 80 2.91 6.25 14.51
#